data_AF-A0A9D4TKW2-F1
#
_entry.id   AF-A0A9D4TKW2-F1
#
_cell.length_a   1.000
_cell.length_b   1.000
_cell.length_c   1.000
_cell.angle_alpha   90.00
_cell.angle_beta   90.00
_cell.angle_gamma   90.00
#
_symmetry.space_group_name_H-M   'P 1'
#
loop_
_entity.id
_entity.type
_entity.pdbx_description
1 polymer ?
#
loop_
_entity_poly.entity_id
_entity_poly.type
_entity_poly.pdbx_seq_one_letter_code
_entity_poly.pdbx_strand_id
1 'polypeptide(L)'
;MPASPALDEILAANRVYQQSGQHTPNMQLGVSRKLVVLTCMDSRLLPEHFLGLKQGEAEVIRNGGGRVTEDVIRSLIVCQHVLDCNVILVIHHTDCGAHAALYNPTAVAEHAKAKADELLGTHLGGTNMQPIYELDKSVRDDVEMLRHCGKINASTALYGLVFETASGALREVCRDEVHRSPQLNSIMSLPMDEQTDSWPGRVGAGLGVGFAAGALMGAVASNWGDVPVVLRDKPWPALVRTGAQMAQYGGTLALVGGTFAVVDCFAESVRGKTDWVNGSLAGGAAGLALGLRLGSLPSAIKAAAALAFVSAMVDLSGRRLVGTGFVDDGATPPRRIYPYAGNNS
;
A
#
# COMPACT_ATOMS: atom_id res chain seq x y z
N MET A 1 -16.00 23.41 36.45
CA MET A 1 -17.42 23.25 36.07
C MET A 1 -17.85 21.86 36.51
N PRO A 2 -19.07 21.66 37.04
CA PRO A 2 -19.58 20.30 37.27
C PRO A 2 -19.57 19.51 35.95
N ALA A 3 -19.38 18.19 36.02
CA ALA A 3 -19.46 17.34 34.84
C ALA A 3 -20.81 17.55 34.15
N SER A 4 -20.80 17.75 32.83
CA SER A 4 -22.04 17.86 32.07
C SER A 4 -22.84 16.56 32.23
N PRO A 5 -24.16 16.62 32.50
CA PRO A 5 -25.02 15.43 32.54
C PRO A 5 -24.87 14.52 31.30
N ALA A 6 -24.51 15.11 30.15
CA ALA A 6 -24.25 14.38 28.91
C ALA A 6 -23.10 13.37 29.02
N LEU A 7 -22.05 13.64 29.80
CA LEU A 7 -20.93 12.71 29.96
C LEU A 7 -21.38 11.44 30.71
N ASP A 8 -22.17 11.61 31.76
CA ASP A 8 -22.64 10.48 32.56
C ASP A 8 -23.57 9.57 31.73
N GLU A 9 -24.43 10.16 30.89
CA GLU A 9 -25.26 9.43 29.93
C GLU A 9 -24.42 8.66 28.90
N ILE A 10 -23.38 9.29 28.32
CA ILE A 10 -22.47 8.63 27.38
C ILE A 10 -21.72 7.46 28.04
N LEU A 11 -21.22 7.65 29.26
CA LEU A 11 -20.55 6.58 30.00
C LEU A 11 -21.51 5.44 30.36
N ALA A 12 -22.77 5.75 30.64
CA ALA A 12 -23.82 4.74 30.85
C ALA A 12 -24.12 3.95 29.56
N ALA A 13 -24.27 4.63 28.43
CA ALA A 13 -24.46 3.99 27.13
C ALA A 13 -23.26 3.10 26.75
N ASN A 14 -22.03 3.54 27.03
CA ASN A 14 -20.84 2.73 26.77
C ASN A 14 -20.78 1.45 27.62
N ARG A 15 -21.25 1.49 28.89
CA ARG A 15 -21.36 0.26 29.71
C ARG A 15 -22.31 -0.75 29.07
N VAL A 16 -23.41 -0.30 28.48
CA VAL A 16 -24.32 -1.17 27.71
C VAL A 16 -23.63 -1.71 26.46
N TYR A 17 -22.90 -0.87 25.71
CA TYR A 17 -22.13 -1.30 24.54
C TYR A 17 -21.10 -2.39 24.89
N GLN A 18 -20.36 -2.26 25.99
CA GLN A 18 -19.40 -3.27 26.44
C GLN A 18 -20.04 -4.64 26.69
N GLN A 19 -21.29 -4.66 27.16
CA GLN A 19 -22.03 -5.88 27.45
C GLN A 19 -22.75 -6.46 26.22
N SER A 20 -22.88 -5.68 25.15
CA SER A 20 -23.65 -6.05 23.94
C SER A 20 -22.98 -7.14 23.09
N GLY A 21 -21.69 -7.43 23.31
CA GLY A 21 -20.90 -8.33 22.46
C GLY A 21 -20.56 -7.77 21.07
N GLN A 22 -20.89 -6.50 20.78
CA GLN A 22 -20.58 -5.87 19.49
C GLN A 22 -19.10 -5.50 19.35
N HIS A 23 -18.36 -5.34 20.45
CA HIS A 23 -16.95 -4.99 20.43
C HIS A 23 -16.08 -6.23 20.21
N THR A 24 -15.16 -6.15 19.24
CA THR A 24 -14.15 -7.19 19.03
C THR A 24 -12.83 -6.79 19.71
N PRO A 25 -12.40 -7.48 20.78
CA PRO A 25 -11.16 -7.16 21.47
C PRO A 25 -9.92 -7.66 20.70
N ASN A 26 -8.76 -7.05 20.99
CA ASN A 26 -7.44 -7.50 20.51
C ASN A 26 -7.29 -7.63 18.99
N MET A 27 -7.99 -6.78 18.22
CA MET A 27 -7.79 -6.72 16.78
C MET A 27 -6.37 -6.26 16.46
N GLN A 28 -5.75 -6.90 15.46
CA GLN A 28 -4.50 -6.41 14.90
C GLN A 28 -4.74 -5.10 14.16
N LEU A 29 -3.76 -4.19 14.21
CA LEU A 29 -3.81 -2.95 13.45
C LEU A 29 -3.86 -3.27 11.95
N GLY A 30 -4.90 -2.78 11.27
CA GLY A 30 -5.10 -2.99 9.84
C GLY A 30 -6.54 -2.78 9.41
N VAL A 31 -6.73 -2.61 8.10
CA VAL A 31 -8.03 -2.31 7.49
C VAL A 31 -8.39 -3.44 6.52
N SER A 32 -9.36 -4.27 6.89
CA SER A 32 -9.62 -5.52 6.18
C SER A 32 -10.13 -5.31 4.75
N ARG A 33 -10.91 -4.25 4.50
CA ARG A 33 -11.39 -3.89 3.15
C ARG A 33 -10.48 -2.93 2.40
N LYS A 34 -9.34 -2.54 2.99
CA LYS A 34 -8.38 -1.60 2.38
C LYS A 34 -9.05 -0.26 2.00
N LEU A 35 -10.07 0.11 2.78
CA LEU A 35 -11.04 1.17 2.48
C LEU A 35 -10.83 2.37 3.40
N VAL A 36 -10.87 3.57 2.83
CA VAL A 36 -10.99 4.82 3.59
C VAL A 36 -12.27 5.54 3.17
N VAL A 37 -13.00 6.06 4.15
CA VAL A 37 -14.18 6.89 3.96
C VAL A 37 -13.85 8.29 4.41
N LEU A 38 -13.86 9.25 3.48
CA LEU A 38 -13.85 10.67 3.77
C LEU A 38 -15.29 11.19 3.71
N THR A 39 -15.81 11.75 4.79
CA THR A 39 -17.17 12.30 4.80
C THR A 39 -17.36 13.46 5.78
N CYS A 40 -18.54 14.05 5.80
CA CYS A 40 -18.84 15.18 6.66
C CYS A 40 -18.94 14.78 8.14
N MET A 41 -18.63 15.70 9.06
CA MET A 41 -18.83 15.56 10.51
C MET A 41 -20.29 15.67 10.95
N ASP A 42 -21.24 15.85 10.02
CA ASP A 42 -22.67 15.99 10.30
C ASP A 42 -23.21 14.83 11.15
N SER A 43 -23.92 15.15 12.24
CA SER A 43 -24.39 14.16 13.22
C SER A 43 -25.43 13.18 12.66
N ARG A 44 -26.05 13.49 11.52
CA ARG A 44 -27.00 12.60 10.83
C ARG A 44 -26.30 11.51 10.03
N LEU A 45 -25.00 11.65 9.77
CA LEU A 45 -24.19 10.66 9.07
C LEU A 45 -23.52 9.75 10.10
N LEU A 46 -23.89 8.48 10.04
CA LEU A 46 -23.25 7.36 10.76
C LEU A 46 -22.64 6.42 9.71
N PRO A 47 -21.41 6.69 9.25
CA PRO A 47 -20.79 5.98 8.12
C PRO A 47 -20.80 4.47 8.28
N GLU A 48 -20.55 3.99 9.49
CA GLU A 48 -20.56 2.57 9.82
C GLU A 48 -21.93 1.94 9.57
N HIS A 49 -23.01 2.68 9.83
CA HIS A 49 -24.37 2.18 9.68
C HIS A 49 -24.81 2.17 8.23
N PHE A 50 -24.69 3.30 7.51
CA PHE A 50 -25.21 3.38 6.14
C PHE A 50 -24.32 2.67 5.10
N LEU A 51 -23.05 2.41 5.42
CA LEU A 51 -22.15 1.57 4.60
C LEU A 51 -22.12 0.11 5.04
N GLY A 52 -22.76 -0.24 6.17
CA GLY A 52 -22.74 -1.60 6.72
C GLY A 52 -21.34 -2.07 7.10
N LEU A 53 -20.52 -1.17 7.65
CA LEU A 53 -19.16 -1.47 8.07
C LEU A 53 -19.14 -2.05 9.48
N LYS A 54 -18.25 -3.01 9.69
CA LYS A 54 -17.91 -3.58 10.98
C LYS A 54 -16.59 -3.00 11.50
N GLN A 55 -16.32 -3.22 12.78
CA GLN A 55 -15.06 -2.83 13.41
C GLN A 55 -13.86 -3.34 12.58
N GLY A 56 -12.93 -2.45 12.23
CA GLY A 56 -11.71 -2.75 11.46
C GLY A 56 -11.88 -2.89 9.94
N GLU A 57 -13.07 -2.64 9.38
CA GLU A 57 -13.29 -2.78 7.93
C GLU A 57 -12.87 -1.55 7.11
N ALA A 58 -12.90 -0.35 7.68
CA ALA A 58 -12.52 0.89 7.01
C ALA A 58 -11.95 1.90 8.00
N GLU A 59 -11.10 2.81 7.51
CA GLU A 59 -10.80 4.05 8.21
C GLU A 59 -11.82 5.13 7.86
N VAL A 60 -12.24 5.91 8.85
CA VAL A 60 -13.26 6.96 8.66
C VAL A 60 -12.67 8.31 9.05
N ILE A 61 -12.49 9.18 8.07
CA ILE A 61 -11.99 10.55 8.23
C ILE A 61 -13.17 11.50 8.07
N ARG A 62 -13.35 12.41 9.04
CA ARG A 62 -14.47 13.35 9.06
C ARG A 62 -14.04 14.78 9.32
N ASN A 63 -14.58 15.72 8.54
CA ASN A 63 -14.44 17.16 8.78
C ASN A 63 -15.69 17.92 8.30
N GLY A 64 -15.72 19.24 8.45
CA GLY A 64 -16.81 20.06 7.92
C GLY A 64 -16.92 19.95 6.41
N GLY A 65 -18.02 19.37 5.93
CA GLY A 65 -18.29 19.17 4.50
C GLY A 65 -17.70 17.91 3.86
N GLY A 66 -16.83 17.17 4.56
CA GLY A 66 -16.14 16.00 3.98
C GLY A 66 -15.07 16.38 2.97
N ARG A 67 -14.46 17.56 3.17
CA ARG A 67 -13.59 18.23 2.21
C ARG A 67 -12.17 17.69 2.24
N VAL A 68 -11.50 17.68 1.10
CA VAL A 68 -10.08 17.35 1.04
C VAL A 68 -9.24 18.53 1.54
N THR A 69 -8.54 18.32 2.65
CA THR A 69 -7.62 19.28 3.28
C THR A 69 -6.23 18.66 3.44
N GLU A 70 -5.23 19.47 3.80
CA GLU A 70 -3.91 18.94 4.16
C GLU A 70 -3.96 17.93 5.31
N ASP A 71 -4.88 18.09 6.26
CA ASP A 71 -5.05 17.12 7.37
C ASP A 71 -5.64 15.78 6.88
N VAL A 72 -6.59 15.85 5.95
CA VAL A 72 -7.13 14.65 5.28
C VAL A 72 -6.02 13.97 4.48
N ILE A 73 -5.26 14.71 3.67
CA ILE A 73 -4.17 14.15 2.88
C ILE A 73 -3.10 13.51 3.77
N ARG A 74 -2.69 14.17 4.85
CA ARG A 74 -1.78 13.63 5.87
C ARG A 74 -2.28 12.29 6.41
N SER A 75 -3.57 12.20 6.73
CA SER A 75 -4.20 10.98 7.24
C SER A 75 -4.30 9.88 6.18
N LEU A 76 -4.62 10.25 4.93
CA LEU A 76 -4.64 9.31 3.80
C LEU A 76 -3.27 8.69 3.53
N ILE A 77 -2.18 9.46 3.61
CA ILE A 77 -0.81 8.94 3.48
C ILE A 77 -0.54 7.81 4.49
N VAL A 78 -0.97 7.98 5.75
CA VAL A 78 -0.87 6.92 6.76
C VAL A 78 -1.73 5.71 6.38
N CYS A 79 -2.97 5.94 5.95
CA CYS A 79 -3.86 4.86 5.51
C CYS A 79 -3.25 4.05 4.35
N GLN A 80 -2.59 4.69 3.39
CA GLN A 80 -2.00 4.00 2.24
C GLN A 80 -0.71 3.27 2.60
N HIS A 81 0.22 3.94 3.30
CA HIS A 81 1.57 3.41 3.50
C HIS A 81 1.72 2.53 4.74
N VAL A 82 0.85 2.70 5.74
CA VAL A 82 0.89 1.92 6.99
C VAL A 82 -0.23 0.89 7.04
N LEU A 83 -1.43 1.25 6.59
CA LEU A 83 -2.62 0.38 6.68
C LEU A 83 -2.96 -0.32 5.34
N ASP A 84 -2.22 -0.01 4.27
CA ASP A 84 -2.34 -0.59 2.93
C ASP A 84 -3.72 -0.34 2.28
N CYS A 85 -4.35 0.80 2.57
CA CYS A 85 -5.61 1.18 1.95
C CYS A 85 -5.43 1.63 0.48
N ASN A 86 -6.27 1.11 -0.41
CA ASN A 86 -6.23 1.38 -1.86
C ASN A 86 -7.58 1.80 -2.47
N VAL A 87 -8.63 1.88 -1.65
CA VAL A 87 -9.94 2.42 -2.04
C VAL A 87 -10.29 3.61 -1.16
N ILE A 88 -10.67 4.72 -1.77
CA ILE A 88 -11.14 5.92 -1.05
C ILE A 88 -12.54 6.30 -1.55
N LEU A 89 -13.47 6.46 -0.62
CA LEU A 89 -14.79 7.03 -0.86
C LEU A 89 -14.80 8.48 -0.36
N VAL A 90 -15.10 9.43 -1.23
CA VAL A 90 -15.40 10.81 -0.88
C VAL A 90 -16.92 10.96 -0.87
N ILE A 91 -17.50 11.10 0.32
CA ILE A 91 -18.96 11.11 0.52
C ILE A 91 -19.38 12.48 1.06
N HIS A 92 -19.98 13.31 0.21
CA HIS A 92 -20.68 14.51 0.66
C HIS A 92 -22.15 14.18 0.92
N HIS A 93 -22.95 15.15 1.35
CA HIS A 93 -24.37 14.91 1.61
C HIS A 93 -25.26 16.11 1.32
N THR A 94 -26.54 15.84 1.09
CA THR A 94 -27.57 16.88 0.96
C THR A 94 -27.82 17.59 2.28
N ASP A 95 -28.32 18.83 2.21
CA ASP A 95 -28.62 19.65 3.40
C ASP A 95 -27.41 19.82 4.34
N CYS A 96 -26.21 19.98 3.76
CA CYS A 96 -24.98 20.15 4.51
C CYS A 96 -24.86 21.58 5.06
N GLY A 97 -24.41 21.73 6.31
CA GLY A 97 -24.10 23.04 6.88
C GLY A 97 -23.01 23.81 6.09
N ALA A 98 -22.08 23.08 5.46
CA ALA A 98 -21.09 23.67 4.54
C ALA A 98 -21.68 24.08 3.17
N HIS A 99 -22.86 23.53 2.83
CA HIS A 99 -23.66 23.88 1.66
C HIS A 99 -24.65 25.02 1.96
N ALA A 100 -25.00 25.24 3.22
CA ALA A 100 -25.91 26.28 3.69
C ALA A 100 -25.46 27.73 3.41
N ALA A 101 -24.29 27.93 2.79
CA ALA A 101 -23.95 29.18 2.10
C ALA A 101 -24.95 29.54 0.96
N LEU A 102 -25.81 28.62 0.52
CA LEU A 102 -26.90 28.93 -0.41
C LEU A 102 -28.10 29.66 0.22
N TYR A 103 -28.37 29.50 1.53
CA TYR A 103 -29.51 30.17 2.17
C TYR A 103 -29.18 31.58 2.66
N ASN A 104 -27.90 31.84 2.95
CA ASN A 104 -27.37 33.19 3.15
C ASN A 104 -25.83 33.16 2.99
N PRO A 105 -25.28 33.51 1.80
CA PRO A 105 -23.85 33.43 1.49
C PRO A 105 -22.95 34.18 2.47
N THR A 106 -23.49 35.20 3.16
CA THR A 106 -22.76 36.03 4.10
C THR A 106 -22.92 35.59 5.56
N ALA A 107 -23.98 34.88 5.96
CA ALA A 107 -24.23 34.69 7.40
C ALA A 107 -23.43 33.55 8.05
N VAL A 108 -23.33 32.36 7.48
CA VAL A 108 -22.73 31.21 8.20
C VAL A 108 -21.23 31.14 7.99
N ALA A 109 -20.78 31.25 6.74
CA ALA A 109 -19.36 31.20 6.41
C ALA A 109 -18.62 32.44 6.93
N GLU A 110 -19.17 33.65 6.80
CA GLU A 110 -18.52 34.85 7.33
C GLU A 110 -18.64 34.95 8.85
N HIS A 111 -19.73 34.49 9.48
CA HIS A 111 -19.81 34.48 10.95
C HIS A 111 -18.88 33.43 11.56
N ALA A 112 -18.82 32.22 11.01
CA ALA A 112 -17.86 31.21 11.45
C ALA A 112 -16.42 31.68 11.23
N LYS A 113 -16.13 32.31 10.09
CA LYS A 113 -14.82 32.91 9.81
C LYS A 113 -14.51 34.07 10.77
N ALA A 114 -15.42 35.00 10.98
CA ALA A 114 -15.24 36.13 11.88
C ALA A 114 -15.03 35.67 13.33
N LYS A 115 -15.78 34.64 13.77
CA LYS A 115 -15.60 34.05 15.09
C LYS A 115 -14.28 33.29 15.20
N ALA A 116 -13.86 32.59 14.16
CA ALA A 116 -12.58 31.91 14.13
C ALA A 116 -11.41 32.92 14.12
N ASP A 117 -11.51 34.01 13.36
CA ASP A 117 -10.58 35.15 13.36
C ASP A 117 -10.45 35.76 14.76
N GLU A 118 -11.58 35.98 15.43
CA GLU A 118 -11.64 36.50 16.80
C GLU A 118 -10.95 35.54 17.80
N LEU A 119 -11.25 34.24 17.72
CA LEU A 119 -10.78 33.24 18.69
C LEU A 119 -9.33 32.82 18.48
N LEU A 120 -8.85 32.81 17.23
CA LEU A 120 -7.49 32.39 16.89
C LEU A 120 -6.48 33.53 16.99
N GLY A 121 -6.92 34.76 17.26
CA GLY A 121 -6.06 35.94 17.48
C GLY A 121 -5.20 36.31 16.26
N THR A 122 -5.50 35.73 15.12
CA THR A 122 -4.84 35.94 13.83
C THR A 122 -5.97 36.06 12.81
N HIS A 123 -5.87 37.03 11.89
CA HIS A 123 -6.72 36.98 10.71
C HIS A 123 -6.46 35.63 10.03
N LEU A 124 -7.49 34.81 9.84
CA LEU A 124 -7.54 33.71 8.88
C LEU A 124 -7.49 34.28 7.46
N GLY A 125 -6.48 35.12 7.20
CA GLY A 125 -6.16 35.70 5.92
C GLY A 125 -5.95 34.55 4.95
N GLY A 126 -6.96 34.30 4.11
CA GLY A 126 -6.92 33.26 3.09
C GLY A 126 -7.34 31.86 3.54
N THR A 127 -7.82 31.64 4.78
CA THR A 127 -8.31 30.30 5.17
C THR A 127 -9.63 30.04 4.47
N ASN A 128 -9.55 29.31 3.37
CA ASN A 128 -10.70 28.84 2.62
C ASN A 128 -11.47 27.86 3.50
N MET A 129 -12.64 28.27 4.00
CA MET A 129 -13.56 27.40 4.77
C MET A 129 -14.16 26.27 3.91
N GLN A 130 -13.74 26.17 2.65
CA GLN A 130 -14.16 25.19 1.66
C GLN A 130 -15.68 25.04 1.62
N PRO A 131 -16.42 26.14 1.35
CA PRO A 131 -17.86 26.07 1.19
C PRO A 131 -18.22 25.16 0.00
N ILE A 132 -19.40 24.55 0.09
CA ILE A 132 -19.98 23.74 -0.97
C ILE A 132 -21.06 24.59 -1.64
N TYR A 133 -20.83 25.02 -2.87
CA TYR A 133 -21.84 25.77 -3.63
C TYR A 133 -22.70 24.85 -4.48
N GLU A 134 -22.06 23.86 -5.10
CA GLU A 134 -22.69 22.87 -5.96
C GLU A 134 -22.25 21.50 -5.46
N LEU A 135 -23.20 20.72 -4.95
CA LEU A 135 -22.89 19.49 -4.21
C LEU A 135 -22.13 18.47 -5.06
N ASP A 136 -22.69 18.08 -6.21
CA ASP A 136 -22.05 17.10 -7.10
C ASP A 136 -20.71 17.60 -7.64
N LYS A 137 -20.61 18.91 -7.91
CA LYS A 137 -19.34 19.51 -8.33
C LYS A 137 -18.29 19.42 -7.23
N SER A 138 -18.65 19.72 -5.98
CA SER A 138 -17.72 19.66 -4.84
C SER A 138 -17.14 18.26 -4.63
N VAL A 139 -17.96 17.22 -4.84
CA VAL A 139 -17.50 15.82 -4.79
C VAL A 139 -16.48 15.55 -5.90
N ARG A 140 -16.77 15.98 -7.13
CA ARG A 140 -15.86 15.82 -8.28
C ARG A 140 -14.54 16.56 -8.06
N ASP A 141 -14.62 17.81 -7.60
CA ASP A 141 -13.46 18.66 -7.33
C ASP A 141 -12.53 18.01 -6.28
N ASP A 142 -13.10 17.45 -5.21
CA ASP A 142 -12.33 16.82 -4.14
C ASP A 142 -11.72 15.47 -4.59
N VAL A 143 -12.44 14.66 -5.38
CA VAL A 143 -11.88 13.45 -6.01
C VAL A 143 -10.74 13.81 -6.96
N GLU A 144 -10.91 14.85 -7.78
CA GLU A 144 -9.89 15.33 -8.72
C GLU A 144 -8.66 15.88 -7.97
N MET A 145 -8.86 16.58 -6.85
CA MET A 145 -7.77 17.04 -5.99
C MET A 145 -6.96 15.87 -5.44
N LEU A 146 -7.60 14.81 -4.95
CA LEU A 146 -6.90 13.62 -4.48
C LEU A 146 -6.10 12.96 -5.59
N ARG A 147 -6.64 12.89 -6.81
CA ARG A 147 -5.93 12.31 -7.96
C ARG A 147 -4.68 13.11 -8.34
N HIS A 148 -4.77 14.44 -8.33
CA HIS A 148 -3.73 15.31 -8.87
C HIS A 148 -2.76 15.88 -7.82
N CYS A 149 -2.97 15.64 -6.52
CA CYS A 149 -2.10 16.19 -5.48
C CYS A 149 -0.70 15.57 -5.42
N GLY A 150 -0.45 14.47 -6.14
CA GLY A 150 0.84 13.74 -6.16
C GLY A 150 1.21 13.04 -4.85
N LYS A 151 0.32 13.08 -3.85
CA LYS A 151 0.51 12.48 -2.52
C LYS A 151 -0.30 11.19 -2.32
N ILE A 152 -1.20 10.87 -3.24
CA ILE A 152 -2.02 9.66 -3.24
C ILE A 152 -1.51 8.71 -4.32
N ASN A 153 -1.43 7.41 -4.02
CA ASN A 153 -0.96 6.40 -4.96
C ASN A 153 -1.81 6.42 -6.25
N ALA A 154 -1.16 6.43 -7.41
CA ALA A 154 -1.84 6.51 -8.70
C ALA A 154 -2.81 5.35 -8.96
N SER A 155 -2.56 4.17 -8.36
CA SER A 155 -3.43 2.99 -8.47
C SER A 155 -4.65 2.99 -7.54
N THR A 156 -4.79 3.99 -6.68
CA THR A 156 -5.92 4.10 -5.74
C THR A 156 -7.22 4.27 -6.49
N ALA A 157 -8.24 3.48 -6.16
CA ALA A 157 -9.58 3.67 -6.69
C ALA A 157 -10.29 4.77 -5.88
N LEU A 158 -10.80 5.79 -6.57
CA LEU A 158 -11.49 6.92 -5.96
C LEU A 158 -12.95 6.93 -6.40
N TYR A 159 -13.86 7.03 -5.44
CA TYR A 159 -15.28 7.11 -5.71
C TYR A 159 -15.87 8.34 -5.04
N GLY A 160 -16.60 9.14 -5.81
CA GLY A 160 -17.34 10.28 -5.32
C GLY A 160 -18.82 9.95 -5.17
N LEU A 161 -19.36 10.08 -3.96
CA LEU A 161 -20.75 9.79 -3.65
C LEU A 161 -21.42 10.97 -2.91
N VAL A 162 -22.74 10.98 -2.97
CA VAL A 162 -23.62 11.84 -2.18
C VAL A 162 -24.54 10.97 -1.34
N PHE A 163 -24.55 11.20 -0.03
CA PHE A 163 -25.54 10.66 0.88
C PHE A 163 -26.77 11.57 0.93
N GLU A 164 -27.92 11.03 0.57
CA GLU A 164 -29.20 11.72 0.54
C GLU A 164 -29.84 11.67 1.94
N THR A 165 -29.66 12.73 2.74
CA THR A 165 -30.06 12.77 4.16
C THR A 165 -31.54 12.48 4.41
N ALA A 166 -32.41 12.77 3.45
CA ALA A 166 -33.85 12.51 3.55
C ALA A 166 -34.22 11.03 3.38
N SER A 167 -33.45 10.27 2.60
CA SER A 167 -33.79 8.87 2.24
C SER A 167 -32.81 7.84 2.80
N GLY A 168 -31.60 8.27 3.16
CA GLY A 168 -30.49 7.38 3.51
C GLY A 168 -29.79 6.74 2.31
N ALA A 169 -30.16 7.10 1.08
CA ALA A 169 -29.57 6.52 -0.13
C ALA A 169 -28.17 7.10 -0.40
N LEU A 170 -27.30 6.27 -0.98
CA LEU A 170 -26.05 6.72 -1.58
C LEU A 170 -26.24 6.83 -3.09
N ARG A 171 -25.99 8.02 -3.61
CA ARG A 171 -25.98 8.33 -5.04
C ARG A 171 -24.55 8.54 -5.49
N GLU A 172 -24.14 7.79 -6.49
CA GLU A 172 -22.82 7.96 -7.08
C GLU A 172 -22.78 9.19 -7.99
N VAL A 173 -21.69 9.96 -7.90
CA VAL A 173 -21.45 11.17 -8.70
C VAL A 173 -20.35 10.94 -9.72
N CYS A 174 -19.22 10.39 -9.29
CA CYS A 174 -18.10 10.08 -10.16
C CYS A 174 -17.35 8.84 -9.70
N ARG A 175 -16.71 8.19 -10.67
CA ARG A 175 -15.69 7.19 -10.43
C ARG A 175 -14.42 7.64 -11.12
N ASP A 176 -13.36 7.66 -10.35
CA ASP A 176 -12.00 7.61 -10.83
C ASP A 176 -11.43 6.27 -10.35
N GLU A 177 -12.08 5.23 -10.86
CA GLU A 177 -11.39 3.98 -11.08
C GLU A 177 -10.36 4.33 -12.16
N VAL A 178 -9.08 4.12 -11.87
CA VAL A 178 -8.09 4.05 -12.93
C VAL A 178 -8.71 3.17 -13.99
N HIS A 179 -9.06 3.77 -15.14
CA HIS A 179 -9.40 3.01 -16.32
C HIS A 179 -8.19 2.11 -16.43
N ARG A 180 -8.35 0.81 -16.14
CA ARG A 180 -7.53 -0.14 -16.87
C ARG A 180 -7.94 0.16 -18.29
N SER A 181 -7.21 1.07 -18.93
CA SER A 181 -7.31 1.26 -20.34
C SER A 181 -7.32 -0.12 -20.98
N PRO A 182 -7.92 -0.29 -22.16
CA PRO A 182 -7.51 -1.39 -23.01
C PRO A 182 -5.97 -1.44 -23.13
N GLN A 183 -5.31 -0.30 -22.93
CA GLN A 183 -3.86 -0.16 -22.77
C GLN A 183 -3.30 -0.54 -21.37
N LEU A 184 -4.10 -0.87 -20.38
CA LEU A 184 -3.75 -1.45 -19.08
C LEU A 184 -4.12 -2.93 -19.02
N ASN A 185 -4.97 -3.42 -19.94
CA ASN A 185 -4.67 -4.72 -20.53
C ASN A 185 -3.28 -4.65 -21.19
N SER A 186 -2.87 -3.58 -21.89
CA SER A 186 -1.50 -3.39 -22.40
C SER A 186 -0.43 -2.90 -21.40
N ILE A 187 -0.73 -2.74 -20.11
CA ILE A 187 0.25 -2.42 -19.04
C ILE A 187 0.32 -3.51 -17.96
N MET A 188 -0.78 -4.24 -17.71
CA MET A 188 -0.69 -5.62 -17.19
C MET A 188 -0.31 -6.64 -18.28
N SER A 189 -0.39 -6.23 -19.54
CA SER A 189 0.30 -6.77 -20.71
C SER A 189 1.19 -5.68 -21.32
N LEU A 190 1.81 -4.85 -20.47
CA LEU A 190 3.20 -4.57 -20.78
C LEU A 190 3.74 -5.98 -20.94
N PRO A 191 4.44 -6.31 -22.03
CA PRO A 191 5.40 -7.36 -21.87
C PRO A 191 6.11 -6.99 -20.56
N MET A 192 5.87 -7.75 -19.47
CA MET A 192 6.98 -8.36 -18.75
C MET A 192 7.91 -8.62 -19.90
N ASP A 193 8.90 -7.72 -20.03
CA ASP A 193 9.68 -7.52 -21.24
C ASP A 193 9.74 -8.87 -21.93
N GLU A 194 9.43 -8.99 -23.21
CA GLU A 194 9.51 -10.27 -23.90
C GLU A 194 10.90 -10.94 -23.68
N GLN A 195 11.86 -10.19 -23.10
CA GLN A 195 13.06 -10.63 -22.41
C GLN A 195 12.96 -11.22 -20.97
N THR A 196 12.08 -10.82 -20.03
CA THR A 196 12.02 -11.31 -18.63
C THR A 196 11.45 -12.71 -18.42
N ASP A 197 10.72 -13.31 -19.36
CA ASP A 197 10.34 -14.73 -19.29
C ASP A 197 11.45 -15.65 -19.86
N SER A 198 12.42 -15.08 -20.59
CA SER A 198 13.55 -15.83 -21.10
C SER A 198 14.51 -16.19 -19.97
N TRP A 199 15.14 -17.37 -20.07
CA TRP A 199 16.13 -17.83 -19.09
C TRP A 199 17.21 -16.76 -18.79
N PRO A 200 17.78 -16.05 -19.80
CA PRO A 200 18.73 -14.97 -19.53
C PRO A 200 18.12 -13.76 -18.81
N GLY A 201 16.88 -13.38 -19.13
CA GLY A 201 16.24 -12.23 -18.50
C GLY A 201 15.89 -12.47 -17.03
N ARG A 202 15.45 -13.67 -16.67
CA ARG A 202 15.17 -14.05 -15.28
C ARG A 202 16.44 -14.05 -14.43
N VAL A 203 17.53 -14.58 -14.98
CA VAL A 203 18.84 -14.57 -14.33
C VAL A 203 19.37 -13.13 -14.22
N GLY A 204 19.23 -12.31 -15.26
CA GLY A 204 19.62 -10.91 -15.27
C GLY A 204 18.85 -10.09 -14.22
N ALA A 205 17.55 -10.29 -14.10
CA ALA A 205 16.72 -9.64 -13.08
C ALA A 205 17.13 -10.07 -11.66
N GLY A 206 17.34 -11.38 -11.43
CA GLY A 206 17.82 -11.89 -10.14
C GLY A 206 19.16 -11.31 -9.73
N LEU A 207 20.11 -11.20 -10.68
CA LEU A 207 21.41 -10.56 -10.46
C LEU A 207 21.27 -9.06 -10.16
N GLY A 208 20.48 -8.33 -10.95
CA GLY A 208 20.34 -6.88 -10.85
C GLY A 208 19.62 -6.43 -9.57
N VAL A 209 18.48 -7.06 -9.26
CA VAL A 209 17.71 -6.77 -8.03
C VAL A 209 18.52 -7.16 -6.80
N GLY A 210 19.17 -8.34 -6.83
CA GLY A 210 20.06 -8.77 -5.76
C GLY A 210 21.21 -7.78 -5.53
N PHE A 211 21.86 -7.32 -6.60
CA PHE A 211 22.93 -6.33 -6.50
C PHE A 211 22.45 -5.02 -5.89
N ALA A 212 21.34 -4.47 -6.37
CA ALA A 212 20.80 -3.21 -5.87
C ALA A 212 20.43 -3.28 -4.38
N ALA A 213 19.71 -4.33 -3.97
CA ALA A 213 19.35 -4.56 -2.57
C ALA A 213 20.60 -4.72 -1.69
N GLY A 214 21.62 -5.43 -2.18
CA GLY A 214 22.86 -5.65 -1.45
C GLY A 214 23.70 -4.37 -1.36
N ALA A 215 23.75 -3.55 -2.40
CA ALA A 215 24.43 -2.27 -2.38
C ALA A 215 23.80 -1.31 -1.35
N LEU A 216 22.47 -1.27 -1.26
CA LEU A 216 21.76 -0.51 -0.23
C LEU A 216 22.08 -1.02 1.19
N MET A 217 22.04 -2.34 1.39
CA MET A 217 22.41 -2.95 2.67
C MET A 217 23.87 -2.66 3.05
N GLY A 218 24.79 -2.69 2.09
CA GLY A 218 26.20 -2.35 2.30
C GLY A 218 26.40 -0.89 2.66
N ALA A 219 25.63 0.04 2.07
CA ALA A 219 25.65 1.44 2.45
C ALA A 219 25.17 1.65 3.88
N VAL A 220 24.08 0.99 4.29
CA VAL A 220 23.57 1.04 5.66
C VAL A 220 24.57 0.43 6.66
N ALA A 221 25.15 -0.73 6.33
CA ALA A 221 26.15 -1.40 7.16
C ALA A 221 27.43 -0.55 7.33
N SER A 222 27.84 0.19 6.29
CA SER A 222 28.98 1.12 6.36
C SER A 222 28.76 2.29 7.31
N ASN A 223 27.49 2.70 7.49
CA ASN A 223 27.10 3.79 8.38
C ASN A 223 26.93 3.35 9.84
N TRP A 224 26.63 2.06 10.08
CA TRP A 224 26.41 1.51 11.42
C TRP A 224 27.61 0.76 12.02
N GLY A 225 28.59 0.35 11.20
CA GLY A 225 29.90 -0.12 11.68
C GLY A 225 30.74 1.04 12.22
N ASP A 226 32.02 0.78 12.55
CA ASP A 226 32.98 1.79 13.04
C ASP A 226 32.78 3.12 12.32
N VAL A 227 32.17 4.08 13.02
CA VAL A 227 31.89 5.41 12.48
C VAL A 227 33.21 5.90 11.90
N PRO A 228 33.31 6.12 10.58
CA PRO A 228 34.58 6.51 10.01
C PRO A 228 34.99 7.78 10.74
N VAL A 229 36.15 7.74 11.41
CA VAL A 229 36.78 8.96 11.93
C VAL A 229 36.94 9.83 10.70
N VAL A 230 36.06 10.82 10.56
CA VAL A 230 36.10 11.76 9.46
C VAL A 230 37.40 12.53 9.66
N LEU A 231 38.48 12.05 9.04
CA LEU A 231 39.67 12.83 8.81
C LEU A 231 39.16 14.02 8.00
N ARG A 232 39.00 15.17 8.67
CA ARG A 232 38.41 16.41 8.12
C ARG A 232 39.01 16.82 6.77
N ASP A 233 40.16 16.25 6.40
CA ASP A 233 40.94 16.61 5.22
C ASP A 233 41.06 15.50 4.15
N LYS A 234 40.40 14.31 4.29
CA LYS A 234 40.50 13.21 3.30
C LYS A 234 39.17 12.44 3.09
N PRO A 235 38.18 12.97 2.35
CA PRO A 235 36.89 12.30 2.12
C PRO A 235 36.97 11.10 1.16
N TRP A 236 37.96 11.07 0.27
CA TRP A 236 38.06 10.06 -0.80
C TRP A 236 38.24 8.61 -0.31
N PRO A 237 39.15 8.31 0.64
CA PRO A 237 39.34 6.93 1.12
C PRO A 237 38.11 6.36 1.83
N ALA A 238 37.34 7.21 2.52
CA ALA A 238 36.09 6.80 3.18
C ALA A 238 35.00 6.44 2.15
N LEU A 239 34.89 7.22 1.07
CA LEU A 239 33.97 6.93 -0.03
C LEU A 239 34.36 5.64 -0.77
N VAL A 240 35.65 5.43 -1.05
CA VAL A 240 36.15 4.21 -1.68
C VAL A 240 35.86 2.97 -0.81
N ARG A 241 36.05 3.07 0.51
CA ARG A 241 35.73 1.98 1.44
C ARG A 241 34.24 1.67 1.47
N THR A 242 33.40 2.70 1.47
CA THR A 242 31.93 2.56 1.40
C THR A 242 31.52 1.88 0.11
N GLY A 243 32.05 2.35 -1.03
CA GLY A 243 31.81 1.72 -2.34
C GLY A 243 32.26 0.26 -2.39
N ALA A 244 33.40 -0.08 -1.79
CA ALA A 244 33.87 -1.46 -1.70
C ALA A 244 32.94 -2.35 -0.86
N GLN A 245 32.41 -1.84 0.25
CA GLN A 245 31.41 -2.55 1.06
C GLN A 245 30.10 -2.72 0.29
N MET A 246 29.58 -1.66 -0.33
CA MET A 246 28.40 -1.75 -1.19
C MET A 246 28.57 -2.79 -2.30
N ALA A 247 29.73 -2.83 -2.97
CA ALA A 247 30.04 -3.82 -4.00
C ALA A 247 30.12 -5.25 -3.43
N GLN A 248 30.65 -5.44 -2.23
CA GLN A 248 30.75 -6.75 -1.58
C GLN A 248 29.37 -7.31 -1.21
N TYR A 249 28.52 -6.48 -0.58
CA TYR A 249 27.15 -6.88 -0.24
C TYR A 249 26.29 -7.04 -1.49
N GLY A 250 26.38 -6.11 -2.44
CA GLY A 250 25.74 -6.19 -3.75
C GLY A 250 26.11 -7.48 -4.49
N GLY A 251 27.40 -7.79 -4.59
CA GLY A 251 27.87 -9.01 -5.24
C GLY A 251 27.43 -10.29 -4.52
N THR A 252 27.19 -10.25 -3.20
CA THR A 252 26.72 -11.40 -2.43
C THR A 252 25.23 -11.67 -2.66
N LEU A 253 24.39 -10.64 -2.64
CA LEU A 253 22.96 -10.79 -2.93
C LEU A 253 22.69 -11.01 -4.42
N ALA A 254 23.53 -10.47 -5.32
CA ALA A 254 23.50 -10.82 -6.74
C ALA A 254 23.77 -12.31 -6.94
N LEU A 255 24.76 -12.88 -6.26
CA LEU A 255 25.03 -14.32 -6.32
C LEU A 255 23.80 -15.14 -5.88
N VAL A 256 23.19 -14.78 -4.76
CA VAL A 256 21.98 -15.45 -4.25
C VAL A 256 20.84 -15.38 -5.27
N GLY A 257 20.52 -14.18 -5.77
CA GLY A 257 19.45 -13.97 -6.74
C GLY A 257 19.69 -14.64 -8.08
N GLY A 258 20.93 -14.60 -8.59
CA GLY A 258 21.34 -15.27 -9.82
C GLY A 258 21.29 -16.79 -9.70
N THR A 259 21.83 -17.37 -8.62
CA THR A 259 21.76 -18.81 -8.36
C THR A 259 20.32 -19.29 -8.22
N PHE A 260 19.48 -18.55 -7.49
CA PHE A 260 18.06 -18.86 -7.37
C PHE A 260 17.40 -18.90 -8.76
N ALA A 261 17.57 -17.85 -9.57
CA ALA A 261 16.96 -17.78 -10.90
C ALA A 261 17.43 -18.89 -11.84
N VAL A 262 18.73 -19.20 -11.86
CA VAL A 262 19.30 -20.29 -12.69
C VAL A 262 18.66 -21.63 -12.34
N VAL A 263 18.57 -21.95 -11.05
CA VAL A 263 18.09 -23.25 -10.58
C VAL A 263 16.57 -23.35 -10.73
N ASP A 264 15.82 -22.27 -10.46
CA ASP A 264 14.37 -22.23 -10.67
C ASP A 264 14.05 -22.49 -12.15
N CYS A 265 14.73 -21.79 -13.07
CA CYS A 265 14.50 -21.96 -14.50
C CYS A 265 14.96 -23.33 -15.02
N PHE A 266 16.03 -23.90 -14.46
CA PHE A 266 16.48 -25.26 -14.81
C PHE A 266 15.48 -26.31 -14.32
N ALA A 267 15.02 -26.21 -13.08
CA ALA A 267 14.04 -27.11 -12.50
C ALA A 267 12.72 -27.05 -13.28
N GLU A 268 12.27 -25.86 -13.67
CA GLU A 268 11.12 -25.65 -14.54
C GLU A 268 11.32 -26.29 -15.94
N SER A 269 12.51 -26.13 -16.55
CA SER A 269 12.83 -26.71 -17.85
C SER A 269 12.79 -28.25 -17.85
N VAL A 270 13.32 -28.87 -16.79
CA VAL A 270 13.36 -30.33 -16.64
C VAL A 270 11.99 -30.90 -16.26
N ARG A 271 11.27 -30.24 -15.36
CA ARG A 271 10.03 -30.78 -14.77
C ARG A 271 8.78 -30.35 -15.53
N GLY A 272 8.85 -29.29 -16.33
CA GLY A 272 7.72 -28.74 -17.07
C GLY A 272 6.58 -28.22 -16.17
N LYS A 273 6.86 -28.00 -14.89
CA LYS A 273 5.90 -27.63 -13.84
C LYS A 273 6.46 -26.46 -13.02
N THR A 274 5.58 -25.57 -12.57
CA THR A 274 5.90 -24.46 -11.66
C THR A 274 5.22 -24.68 -10.29
N ASP A 275 5.97 -25.18 -9.31
CA ASP A 275 5.47 -25.50 -7.97
C ASP A 275 6.49 -25.14 -6.87
N TRP A 276 6.11 -25.37 -5.61
CA TRP A 276 6.95 -25.13 -4.43
C TRP A 276 8.28 -25.90 -4.45
N VAL A 277 8.37 -26.99 -5.23
CA VAL A 277 9.60 -27.77 -5.34
C VAL A 277 10.65 -26.99 -6.13
N ASN A 278 10.28 -26.20 -7.14
CA ASN A 278 11.25 -25.35 -7.84
C ASN A 278 11.82 -24.26 -6.92
N GLY A 279 10.96 -23.58 -6.17
CA GLY A 279 11.38 -22.58 -5.20
C GLY A 279 12.26 -23.19 -4.09
N SER A 280 11.91 -24.37 -3.60
CA SER A 280 12.70 -25.09 -2.59
C SER A 280 14.10 -25.47 -3.11
N LEU A 281 14.20 -25.98 -4.34
CA LEU A 281 15.48 -26.33 -4.96
C LEU A 281 16.33 -25.08 -5.22
N ALA A 282 15.71 -24.02 -5.73
CA ALA A 282 16.35 -22.74 -6.01
C ALA A 282 16.85 -22.05 -4.73
N GLY A 283 16.01 -22.01 -3.70
CA GLY A 283 16.35 -21.49 -2.37
C GLY A 283 17.48 -22.28 -1.72
N GLY A 284 17.43 -23.61 -1.80
CA GLY A 284 18.49 -24.48 -1.31
C GLY A 284 19.83 -24.23 -2.00
N ALA A 285 19.85 -24.14 -3.33
CA ALA A 285 21.05 -23.85 -4.09
C ALA A 285 21.61 -22.44 -3.82
N ALA A 286 20.74 -21.44 -3.72
CA ALA A 286 21.14 -20.07 -3.39
C ALA A 286 21.73 -19.97 -1.97
N GLY A 287 21.16 -20.69 -1.01
CA GLY A 287 21.70 -20.78 0.36
C GLY A 287 23.02 -21.53 0.44
N LEU A 288 23.19 -22.59 -0.36
CA LEU A 288 24.46 -23.28 -0.49
C LEU A 288 25.54 -22.35 -1.05
N ALA A 289 25.24 -21.62 -2.13
CA ALA A 289 26.15 -20.66 -2.75
C ALA A 289 26.55 -19.53 -1.78
N LEU A 290 25.58 -19.01 -1.01
CA LEU A 290 25.83 -18.01 0.03
C LEU A 290 26.78 -18.54 1.12
N GLY A 291 26.47 -19.71 1.70
CA GLY A 291 27.27 -20.22 2.80
C GLY A 291 28.66 -20.72 2.39
N LEU A 292 28.83 -21.18 1.13
CA LEU A 292 30.15 -21.46 0.56
C LEU A 292 30.97 -20.16 0.41
N ARG A 293 30.33 -19.06 -0.01
CA ARG A 293 30.98 -17.75 -0.09
C ARG A 293 31.36 -17.18 1.28
N LEU A 294 30.60 -17.51 2.33
CA LEU A 294 30.88 -17.12 3.71
C LEU A 294 31.86 -18.07 4.43
N GLY A 295 32.33 -19.14 3.76
CA GLY A 295 33.56 -19.85 4.13
C GLY A 295 33.42 -21.08 5.03
N SER A 296 32.23 -21.64 5.25
CA SER A 296 32.12 -22.93 5.95
C SER A 296 31.03 -23.85 5.40
N LEU A 297 31.38 -25.14 5.24
CA LEU A 297 30.44 -26.18 4.80
C LEU A 297 29.23 -26.32 5.76
N PRO A 298 29.40 -26.27 7.10
CA PRO A 298 28.25 -26.29 8.02
C PRO A 298 27.32 -25.08 7.85
N SER A 299 27.86 -23.88 7.62
CA SER A 299 27.04 -22.69 7.34
C SER A 299 26.31 -22.81 6.01
N ALA A 300 26.95 -23.42 5.00
CA ALA A 300 26.33 -23.67 3.69
C ALA A 300 25.13 -24.61 3.79
N ILE A 301 25.25 -25.71 4.55
CA ILE A 301 24.13 -26.65 4.77
C ILE A 301 22.98 -25.96 5.51
N LYS A 302 23.28 -25.18 6.56
CA LYS A 302 22.25 -24.45 7.32
C LYS A 302 21.54 -23.39 6.47
N ALA A 303 22.31 -22.61 5.71
CA ALA A 303 21.76 -21.58 4.82
C ALA A 303 20.92 -22.20 3.70
N ALA A 304 21.35 -23.33 3.13
CA ALA A 304 20.58 -24.08 2.15
C ALA A 304 19.24 -24.56 2.73
N ALA A 305 19.26 -25.19 3.92
CA ALA A 305 18.04 -25.65 4.57
C ALA A 305 17.07 -24.50 4.91
N ALA A 306 17.59 -23.39 5.44
CA ALA A 306 16.79 -22.23 5.81
C ALA A 306 16.14 -21.56 4.59
N LEU A 307 16.90 -21.34 3.51
CA LEU A 307 16.38 -20.69 2.31
C LEU A 307 15.44 -21.60 1.51
N ALA A 308 15.70 -22.91 1.48
CA ALA A 308 14.75 -23.88 0.92
C ALA A 308 13.41 -23.85 1.68
N PHE A 309 13.45 -23.85 3.02
CA PHE A 309 12.25 -23.80 3.85
C PHE A 309 11.47 -22.48 3.68
N VAL A 310 12.16 -21.33 3.70
CA VAL A 310 11.53 -20.03 3.50
C VAL A 310 10.90 -19.96 2.10
N SER A 311 11.59 -20.44 1.06
CA SER A 311 11.02 -20.45 -0.29
C SER A 311 9.79 -21.33 -0.38
N ALA A 312 9.81 -22.52 0.23
CA ALA A 312 8.64 -23.40 0.31
C ALA A 312 7.47 -22.72 1.02
N MET A 313 7.71 -22.04 2.15
CA MET A 313 6.69 -21.32 2.90
C MET A 313 6.10 -20.14 2.12
N VAL A 314 6.92 -19.37 1.41
CA VAL A 314 6.45 -18.26 0.55
C VAL A 314 5.57 -18.82 -0.57
N ASP A 315 6.01 -19.89 -1.24
CA ASP A 315 5.25 -20.51 -2.33
C ASP A 315 3.94 -21.17 -1.84
N LEU A 316 3.92 -21.70 -0.62
CA LEU A 316 2.74 -22.27 0.02
C LEU A 316 1.76 -21.22 0.58
N SER A 317 2.25 -20.05 1.00
CA SER A 317 1.43 -19.00 1.63
C SER A 317 0.81 -17.99 0.66
N GLY A 318 1.29 -17.89 -0.58
CA GLY A 318 0.61 -17.05 -1.56
C GLY A 318 1.26 -16.92 -2.93
N ARG A 319 0.45 -17.18 -3.97
CA ARG A 319 0.51 -16.64 -5.35
C ARG A 319 1.25 -17.42 -6.46
N ARG A 320 1.75 -18.65 -6.27
CA ARG A 320 2.14 -19.53 -7.40
C ARG A 320 1.31 -20.81 -7.57
N LEU A 321 0.57 -21.24 -6.55
CA LEU A 321 -0.27 -22.43 -6.62
C LEU A 321 -1.74 -22.02 -6.82
N VAL A 322 -2.24 -22.13 -8.04
CA VAL A 322 -3.69 -22.27 -8.28
C VAL A 322 -3.95 -23.79 -8.32
N GLY A 323 -4.13 -24.40 -7.16
CA GLY A 323 -4.38 -25.85 -7.02
C GLY A 323 -4.53 -26.23 -5.55
N THR A 324 -5.46 -27.14 -5.24
CA THR A 324 -5.90 -27.47 -3.87
C THR A 324 -5.29 -28.77 -3.32
N GLY A 325 -4.27 -29.34 -3.96
CA GLY A 325 -3.68 -30.63 -3.59
C GLY A 325 -2.23 -30.58 -3.11
N PHE A 326 -1.91 -31.43 -2.11
CA PHE A 326 -0.55 -31.68 -1.62
C PHE A 326 0.24 -32.68 -2.50
N VAL A 327 -0.42 -33.35 -3.47
CA VAL A 327 0.17 -34.29 -4.44
C VAL A 327 -0.58 -34.19 -5.77
N ASP A 328 0.17 -34.12 -6.87
CA ASP A 328 -0.21 -34.03 -8.30
C ASP A 328 -1.72 -34.08 -8.62
N ASP A 329 -2.37 -32.91 -8.71
CA ASP A 329 -3.83 -32.78 -8.91
C ASP A 329 -4.23 -32.29 -10.32
N GLY A 330 -3.30 -32.26 -11.27
CA GLY A 330 -3.60 -31.82 -12.64
C GLY A 330 -3.99 -30.33 -12.75
N ALA A 331 -3.83 -29.54 -11.67
CA ALA A 331 -4.05 -28.10 -11.67
C ALA A 331 -2.78 -27.29 -12.00
N THR A 332 -1.64 -27.95 -12.20
CA THR A 332 -0.42 -27.27 -12.64
C THR A 332 -0.60 -26.80 -14.08
N PRO A 333 -0.46 -25.49 -14.39
CA PRO A 333 -0.57 -25.03 -15.76
C PRO A 333 0.45 -25.77 -16.63
N PRO A 334 0.06 -26.30 -17.80
CA PRO A 334 0.99 -26.98 -18.68
C PRO A 334 2.08 -26.01 -19.14
N ARG A 335 3.26 -26.56 -19.43
CA ARG A 335 4.43 -25.89 -20.01
C ARG A 335 4.02 -24.80 -20.99
N ARG A 336 4.29 -23.52 -20.69
CA ARG A 336 4.22 -22.45 -21.69
C ARG A 336 5.38 -22.66 -22.67
N ILE A 337 5.11 -23.39 -23.76
CA ILE A 337 6.02 -23.45 -24.90
C ILE A 337 5.77 -22.20 -25.73
N TYR A 338 6.65 -21.21 -25.60
CA TYR A 338 6.69 -20.12 -26.57
C TYR A 338 7.49 -20.61 -27.79
N PRO A 339 6.89 -20.69 -28.98
CA PRO A 339 7.63 -21.04 -30.17
C PRO A 339 8.69 -19.94 -30.39
N TYR A 340 9.96 -20.32 -30.37
CA TYR A 340 11.00 -19.47 -30.93
C TYR A 340 10.59 -19.18 -32.37
N ALA A 341 10.37 -17.91 -32.71
CA ALA A 341 10.30 -17.48 -34.09
C ALA A 341 11.68 -17.74 -34.70
N GLY A 342 11.84 -18.95 -35.24
CA GLY A 342 12.91 -19.25 -36.17
C GLY A 342 12.66 -18.41 -37.40
N ASN A 343 13.46 -17.37 -37.60
CA ASN A 343 13.62 -16.75 -38.91
C ASN A 343 14.11 -17.83 -39.87
N ASN A 344 13.19 -18.42 -40.62
CA ASN A 344 13.45 -19.24 -41.79
C ASN A 344 12.39 -18.90 -42.85
N SER A 345 12.69 -17.84 -43.61
CA SER A 345 12.46 -17.68 -45.06
C SER A 345 12.48 -16.19 -45.41
#